data_AF-A0AAJ5D3U6-F1
#
_entry.id   AF-A0AAJ5D3U6-F1
#
_cell.length_a   1.000
_cell.length_b   1.000
_cell.length_c   1.000
_cell.angle_alpha   90.00
_cell.angle_beta   90.00
_cell.angle_gamma   90.00
#
_symmetry.space_group_name_H-M   'P 1'
#
loop_
_entity.id
_entity.type
_entity.pdbx_description
1 polymer ?
#
loop_
_entity_poly.entity_id
_entity_poly.type
_entity_poly.pdbx_seq_one_letter_code
_entity_poly.pdbx_strand_id
1 'polypeptide(L)' 'MQTITTQDGTRIFYEDWGSGKPVVFSQGWPRNADAWDAQMLVFVQKGVLEPSS' A
#
# COMPACT_ATOMS: atom_id res chain seq x y z
N MET A 1 -7.69 -2.50 9.80
CA MET A 1 -8.32 -2.34 8.47
C MET A 1 -8.59 -0.86 8.24
N GLN A 2 -7.79 -0.22 7.40
CA GLN A 2 -7.99 1.19 7.04
C GLN A 2 -8.78 1.28 5.73
N THR A 3 -9.66 2.28 5.61
CA THR A 3 -10.39 2.54 4.37
C THR A 3 -10.46 4.03 4.08
N ILE A 4 -10.24 4.44 2.84
CA ILE A 4 -10.58 5.80 2.38
C ILE A 4 -11.94 5.77 1.69
N THR A 5 -12.70 6.86 1.85
CA THR A 5 -13.96 7.07 1.11
C THR A 5 -13.70 8.13 0.04
N THR A 6 -13.95 7.78 -1.22
CA THR A 6 -13.82 8.68 -2.36
C THR A 6 -15.05 9.58 -2.47
N GLN A 7 -14.96 10.62 -3.31
CA GLN A 7 -16.05 11.60 -3.49
C GLN A 7 -17.35 10.97 -4.02
N ASP A 8 -17.25 9.84 -4.75
CA ASP A 8 -18.40 9.08 -5.25
C ASP A 8 -18.96 8.07 -4.23
N GLY A 9 -18.43 8.05 -3.00
CA GLY A 9 -18.87 7.15 -1.92
C GLY A 9 -18.22 5.77 -1.95
N THR A 10 -17.34 5.47 -2.91
CA THR A 10 -16.62 4.19 -2.94
C THR A 10 -15.69 4.06 -1.73
N ARG A 11 -15.73 2.91 -1.06
CA ARG A 11 -14.85 2.59 0.06
C ARG A 11 -13.69 1.72 -0.44
N ILE A 12 -12.49 2.26 -0.39
CA ILE A 12 -11.28 1.58 -0.84
C ILE A 12 -10.50 1.13 0.39
N PHE A 13 -10.30 -0.19 0.51
CA PHE A 13 -9.35 -0.74 1.48
C PHE A 13 -7.92 -0.49 1.00
N TYR A 14 -7.05 -0.12 1.92
CA TYR A 14 -5.63 0.06 1.66
C TYR A 14 -4.83 -0.37 2.88
N GLU A 15 -3.55 -0.65 2.64
CA GLU A 15 -2.56 -0.84 3.68
C GLU A 15 -1.56 0.31 3.62
N ASP A 16 -1.17 0.80 4.79
CA ASP A 16 -0.16 1.84 4.93
C ASP A 16 1.02 1.25 5.69
N TRP A 17 2.15 1.22 4.99
CA TRP A 17 3.35 0.53 5.43
C TRP A 17 4.39 1.48 5.99
N GLY A 18 4.15 2.81 6.00
CA GLY A 18 5.21 3.73 6.40
C GLY A 18 4.98 5.21 6.20
N SER A 19 6.06 5.96 6.40
CA SER A 19 6.10 7.41 6.17
C SER A 19 7.27 7.78 5.26
N GLY A 20 7.17 8.92 4.58
CA GLY A 20 8.19 9.40 3.63
C GLY A 20 7.59 9.80 2.29
N LYS A 21 8.39 9.70 1.21
CA LYS A 21 7.90 9.99 -0.14
C LYS A 21 6.89 8.90 -0.56
N PRO A 22 5.65 9.24 -0.93
CA PRO A 22 4.63 8.24 -1.23
C PRO A 22 4.98 7.45 -2.49
N VAL A 23 4.86 6.13 -2.40
CA VAL A 23 4.88 5.20 -3.52
C VAL A 23 3.59 4.38 -3.45
N VAL A 24 2.77 4.46 -4.50
CA VAL A 24 1.46 3.81 -4.53
C VAL A 24 1.52 2.57 -5.41
N PHE A 25 1.13 1.42 -4.85
CA PHE A 25 0.99 0.18 -5.58
C PHE A 25 -0.49 -0.05 -5.88
N SER A 26 -0.80 -0.31 -7.15
CA SER A 26 -2.16 -0.63 -7.61
C SER A 26 -2.12 -1.96 -8.35
N GLN A 27 -2.90 -2.92 -7.86
CA GLN A 27 -3.02 -4.25 -8.44
C GLN A 27 -4.21 -4.29 -9.41
N GLY A 28 -4.07 -5.04 -10.50
CA GLY A 28 -5.16 -5.31 -11.44
C GLY A 28 -6.10 -6.42 -10.96
N TRP A 29 -7.02 -6.88 -11.79
CA TRP A 29 -7.78 -8.11 -11.49
C TRP A 29 -6.93 -9.36 -11.83
N PRO A 30 -6.98 -10.49 -11.10
CA PRO A 30 -7.89 -10.85 -9.99
C PRO A 30 -7.31 -10.78 -8.57
N ARG A 31 -6.07 -10.32 -8.36
CA ARG A 31 -5.43 -10.38 -7.03
C ARG A 31 -5.77 -9.17 -6.14
N ASN A 32 -5.41 -9.26 -4.87
CA ASN A 32 -5.54 -8.26 -3.81
C ASN A 32 -4.16 -7.66 -3.44
N ALA A 33 -4.09 -6.86 -2.36
CA ALA A 33 -2.90 -6.14 -1.92
C ALA A 33 -1.70 -7.05 -1.58
N ASP A 34 -1.95 -8.25 -1.04
CA ASP A 34 -0.94 -9.25 -0.66
C ASP A 34 -0.01 -9.66 -1.82
N ALA A 35 -0.41 -9.40 -3.06
CA ALA A 35 0.42 -9.63 -4.25
C ALA A 35 1.73 -8.80 -4.26
N TRP A 36 1.85 -7.80 -3.39
CA TRP A 36 2.99 -6.89 -3.34
C TRP A 36 3.97 -7.12 -2.17
N ASP A 37 3.71 -8.08 -1.27
CA ASP A 37 4.52 -8.27 -0.06
C ASP A 37 6.04 -8.40 -0.34
N ALA A 38 6.41 -9.18 -1.36
CA ALA A 38 7.80 -9.39 -1.72
C ALA A 38 8.48 -8.11 -2.25
N GLN A 39 7.75 -7.30 -3.02
CA GLN A 39 8.22 -6.04 -3.55
C GLN A 39 8.32 -5.01 -2.43
N MET A 40 7.35 -4.99 -1.51
CA MET A 40 7.36 -4.11 -0.34
C MET A 40 8.57 -4.35 0.55
N LEU A 41 8.93 -5.62 0.77
CA LEU A 41 10.16 -5.99 1.50
C LEU A 41 11.42 -5.40 0.85
N VAL A 42 11.51 -5.39 -0.48
CA VAL A 42 12.67 -4.81 -1.19
C VAL A 42 12.74 -3.30 -0.99
N PHE A 43 11.61 -2.59 -1.01
CA PHE A 43 11.59 -1.14 -0.79
C PHE A 43 11.96 -0.75 0.64
N VAL A 44 11.52 -1.54 1.63
CA VAL A 44 11.93 -1.39 3.03
C VAL A 44 13.43 -1.65 3.19
N GLN A 45 13.95 -2.76 2.64
CA GLN A 45 15.39 -3.08 2.70
C GLN A 45 16.29 -2.03 2.03
N LYS A 46 15.76 -1.31 1.04
CA LYS A 46 16.46 -0.23 0.34
C LYS A 46 16.30 1.14 1.00
N GLY A 47 15.57 1.25 2.13
CA GLY A 47 15.30 2.51 2.81
C GLY A 47 14.42 3.47 2.00
N VAL A 48 13.66 2.95 1.03
CA VAL A 48 12.70 3.73 0.24
C VAL A 48 11.38 3.88 0.99
N LEU A 49 11.04 2.88 1.81
CA LEU A 49 9.93 2.90 2.76
C LEU A 49 10.48 2.65 4.16
N GLU A 50 10.04 3.43 5.14
CA GLU A 50 10.30 3.18 6.55
C GLU A 50 9.12 2.38 7.13
N PRO A 51 9.34 1.26 7.84
CA PRO A 51 8.24 0.49 8.43
C PRO A 51 7.39 1.38 9.34
N SER A 52 6.08 1.28 9.23
CA SER A 52 5.18 1.86 10.23
C SER A 52 5.44 1.18 11.59
N SER A 53 5.58 1.99 12.63
CA SER A 53 5.76 1.58 14.02
C SER A 53 4.53 0.88 14.59
#